data_AF-A0A0N5CDZ0-F1
#
_entry.id   AF-A0A0N5CDZ0-F1
#
_cell.length_a   1.000
_cell.length_b   1.000
_cell.length_c   1.000
_cell.angle_alpha   90.00
_cell.angle_beta   90.00
_cell.angle_gamma   90.00
#
_symmetry.space_group_name_H-M   'P 1'
#
loop_
_entity.id
_entity.type
_entity.pdbx_description
1 polymer ?
#
loop_
_entity_poly.entity_id
_entity_poly.type
_entity_poly.pdbx_seq_one_letter_code
_entity_poly.pdbx_strand_id
1 'polypeptide(L)'
;FSQFEFFSHNDLKRINYLYCKDECEKTHKCDHGGYHEQSCFVCKCPYRLMNEKCTSMYPNLGNCSIERNLWASRSEKKLLVKNFAGVCHFSIKSKKGKKIRITVLELKLSRVNLCAHDIELEIKYSRDKGAVGLRLCDNYKNIKIPAQSSEIFVTFGDSKPNNKLSISYQEVN
;
A
#
# COMPACT_ATOMS: atom_id res chain seq x y z
N PHE A 1 -7.90 6.52 -21.86
CA PHE A 1 -6.57 6.15 -21.34
C PHE A 1 -6.37 4.67 -21.58
N SER A 2 -5.47 4.31 -22.51
CA SER A 2 -5.18 2.92 -22.87
C SER A 2 -4.53 2.23 -21.67
N GLN A 3 -4.94 1.00 -21.38
CA GLN A 3 -4.56 0.28 -20.16
C GLN A 3 -3.27 -0.54 -20.36
N PHE A 4 -2.49 -0.31 -21.43
CA PHE A 4 -1.38 -1.16 -21.85
C PHE A 4 -0.16 -0.44 -22.45
N GLU A 5 0.23 0.74 -21.97
CA GLU A 5 1.49 1.37 -22.44
C GLU A 5 2.74 1.10 -21.58
N PHE A 6 2.59 0.50 -20.38
CA PHE A 6 3.73 0.24 -19.50
C PHE A 6 3.62 -1.10 -18.78
N PHE A 7 4.76 -1.79 -18.65
CA PHE A 7 4.89 -2.99 -17.83
C PHE A 7 4.60 -2.68 -16.36
N SER A 8 3.79 -3.52 -15.70
CA SER A 8 3.60 -3.42 -14.26
C SER A 8 4.88 -3.84 -13.51
N HIS A 9 4.94 -3.52 -12.21
CA HIS A 9 6.03 -3.98 -11.35
C HIS A 9 6.24 -5.50 -11.41
N ASN A 10 5.14 -6.27 -11.43
CA ASN A 10 5.22 -7.72 -11.48
C ASN A 10 5.64 -8.24 -12.88
N ASP A 11 5.33 -7.51 -13.95
CA ASP A 11 5.80 -7.86 -15.29
C ASP A 11 7.31 -7.65 -15.40
N LEU A 12 7.81 -6.48 -14.96
CA LEU A 12 9.25 -6.17 -14.94
C LEU A 12 10.01 -7.13 -14.03
N LYS A 13 9.43 -7.48 -12.87
CA LYS A 13 9.98 -8.50 -11.97
C LYS A 13 10.12 -9.85 -12.68
N ARG A 14 9.09 -10.27 -13.43
CA ARG A 14 9.10 -11.53 -14.15
C ARG A 14 10.16 -11.52 -15.25
N ILE A 15 10.25 -10.43 -16.01
CA ILE A 15 11.29 -10.24 -17.03
C ILE A 15 12.68 -10.30 -16.38
N ASN A 16 12.92 -9.54 -15.31
CA ASN A 16 14.19 -9.55 -14.59
C ASN A 16 14.54 -10.95 -14.08
N TYR A 17 13.58 -11.71 -13.56
CA TYR A 17 13.80 -13.10 -13.15
C TYR A 17 14.19 -14.02 -14.32
N LEU A 18 13.70 -13.77 -15.55
CA LEU A 18 14.04 -14.60 -16.70
C LEU A 18 15.43 -14.31 -17.25
N TYR A 19 15.89 -13.06 -17.17
CA TYR A 19 17.14 -12.64 -17.82
C TYR A 19 18.30 -12.37 -16.86
N CYS A 20 18.04 -12.04 -15.59
CA CYS A 20 19.07 -11.58 -14.64
C CYS A 20 19.17 -12.43 -13.37
N LYS A 21 18.43 -13.55 -13.25
CA LYS A 21 18.36 -14.34 -12.01
C LYS A 21 19.72 -14.86 -11.54
N ASP A 22 20.57 -15.25 -12.48
CA ASP A 22 21.87 -15.90 -12.20
C ASP A 22 23.03 -14.89 -12.16
N GLU A 23 22.75 -13.60 -12.36
CA GLU A 23 23.75 -12.52 -12.35
C GLU A 23 24.07 -11.99 -10.94
N CYS A 24 23.16 -12.23 -9.98
CA CYS A 24 23.31 -11.71 -8.62
C CYS A 24 23.61 -12.82 -7.60
N GLU A 25 24.81 -12.79 -7.01
CA GLU A 25 25.06 -13.39 -5.70
C GLU A 25 24.26 -12.60 -4.65
N LYS A 26 23.07 -13.08 -4.31
CA LYS A 26 22.07 -12.34 -3.51
C LYS A 26 22.62 -12.00 -2.12
N THR A 27 23.07 -10.76 -1.93
CA THR A 27 23.60 -10.25 -0.65
C THR A 27 22.52 -10.13 0.43
N HIS A 28 21.27 -9.90 0.03
CA HIS A 28 20.10 -9.86 0.92
C HIS A 28 18.81 -10.16 0.17
N LYS A 29 17.69 -10.30 0.90
CA LYS A 29 16.36 -10.54 0.33
C LYS A 29 15.58 -9.23 0.13
N CYS A 30 14.95 -9.09 -1.03
CA CYS A 30 13.93 -8.06 -1.27
C CYS A 30 12.57 -8.52 -0.73
N ASP A 31 11.94 -7.70 0.12
CA ASP A 31 10.62 -7.98 0.69
C ASP A 31 9.50 -7.39 -0.14
N HIS A 32 8.26 -7.72 0.23
CA HIS A 32 7.03 -7.14 -0.32
C HIS A 32 6.92 -7.19 -1.86
N GLY A 33 7.52 -8.18 -2.50
CA GLY A 33 7.45 -8.31 -3.95
C GLY A 33 8.51 -7.50 -4.70
N GLY A 34 9.46 -6.85 -4.01
CA GLY A 34 10.67 -6.33 -4.64
C GLY A 34 11.54 -7.41 -5.28
N TYR A 35 12.49 -6.97 -6.10
CA TYR A 35 13.48 -7.82 -6.76
C TYR A 35 14.78 -7.05 -6.96
N HIS A 36 15.90 -7.74 -7.11
CA HIS A 36 17.19 -7.10 -7.33
C HIS A 36 17.29 -6.55 -8.74
N GLU A 37 17.75 -5.32 -8.86
CA GLU A 37 18.19 -4.77 -10.15
C GLU A 37 19.54 -5.38 -10.55
N GLN A 38 20.01 -5.14 -11.77
CA GLN A 38 21.30 -5.65 -12.28
C GLN A 38 22.50 -5.31 -11.38
N SER A 39 22.40 -4.24 -10.57
CA SER A 39 23.44 -3.86 -9.62
C SER A 39 23.51 -4.76 -8.39
N CYS A 40 22.53 -5.63 -8.13
CA CYS A 40 22.46 -6.61 -7.02
C CYS A 40 22.53 -6.05 -5.58
N PHE A 41 22.75 -4.74 -5.40
CA PHE A 41 22.87 -4.07 -4.11
C PHE A 41 21.61 -3.34 -3.67
N VAL A 42 20.68 -3.06 -4.60
CA VAL A 42 19.45 -2.33 -4.33
C VAL A 42 18.26 -3.08 -4.89
N CYS A 43 17.23 -3.26 -4.05
CA CYS A 43 15.96 -3.80 -4.51
C CYS A 43 15.17 -2.74 -5.29
N LYS A 44 14.67 -3.13 -6.47
CA LYS A 44 13.58 -2.43 -7.13
C LYS A 44 12.30 -2.71 -6.37
N CYS A 45 11.72 -1.66 -5.78
CA CYS A 45 10.55 -1.78 -4.92
C CYS A 45 9.23 -1.56 -5.64
N PRO A 46 8.16 -2.25 -5.22
CA PRO A 46 6.81 -1.93 -5.68
C PRO A 46 6.48 -0.47 -5.37
N TYR A 47 5.58 0.10 -6.19
CA TYR A 47 5.16 1.48 -6.04
C TYR A 47 4.72 1.81 -4.60
N ARG A 48 5.20 2.95 -4.09
CA ARG A 48 5.02 3.49 -2.72
C ARG A 48 5.75 2.71 -1.61
N LEU A 49 6.62 1.76 -1.95
CA LEU A 49 7.60 1.15 -1.04
C LEU A 49 9.02 1.56 -1.43
N MET A 50 9.89 1.69 -0.45
CA MET A 50 11.28 2.16 -0.59
C MET A 50 12.20 1.44 0.39
N ASN A 51 13.46 1.90 0.42
CA ASN A 51 14.63 1.36 1.11
C ASN A 51 15.23 0.13 0.42
N GLU A 52 16.43 -0.24 0.84
CA GLU A 52 17.22 -1.32 0.25
C GLU A 52 16.46 -2.66 0.19
N LYS A 53 15.51 -2.91 1.10
CA LYS A 53 14.77 -4.17 1.23
C LYS A 53 13.28 -4.06 0.88
N CYS A 54 12.80 -2.89 0.46
CA CYS A 54 11.39 -2.61 0.23
C CYS A 54 10.49 -2.80 1.47
N THR A 55 10.99 -2.46 2.66
CA THR A 55 10.26 -2.61 3.94
C THR A 55 9.65 -1.33 4.48
N SER A 56 9.98 -0.18 3.89
CA SER A 56 9.45 1.13 4.30
C SER A 56 8.49 1.69 3.26
N MET A 57 7.41 2.34 3.72
CA MET A 57 6.58 3.15 2.82
C MET A 57 7.23 4.50 2.54
N TYR A 58 6.79 5.14 1.46
CA TYR A 58 7.12 6.54 1.16
C TYR A 58 6.74 7.47 2.32
N PRO A 59 7.50 8.55 2.56
CA PRO A 59 7.13 9.56 3.56
C PRO A 59 5.81 10.23 3.19
N ASN A 60 5.07 10.69 4.20
CA ASN A 60 3.87 11.49 3.95
C ASN A 60 4.24 12.76 3.18
N LEU A 61 3.35 13.20 2.31
CA LEU A 61 3.45 14.46 1.59
C LEU A 61 2.37 15.42 2.10
N GLY A 62 2.69 16.72 2.17
CA GLY A 62 1.77 17.72 2.68
C GLY A 62 1.59 17.66 4.20
N ASN A 63 0.40 18.01 4.69
CA ASN A 63 0.14 18.19 6.13
C ASN A 63 -0.47 16.96 6.82
N CYS A 64 -0.20 15.75 6.30
CA CYS A 64 -0.67 14.52 6.93
C CYS A 64 0.22 14.08 8.10
N SER A 65 -0.30 14.23 9.32
CA SER A 65 0.44 13.96 10.57
C SER A 65 -0.10 12.75 11.34
N ILE A 66 -0.20 11.59 10.68
CA ILE A 66 -0.65 10.34 11.32
C ILE A 66 0.51 9.44 11.73
N GLU A 67 0.29 8.58 12.73
CA GLU A 67 1.18 7.46 13.02
C GLU A 67 1.29 6.55 11.79
N ARG A 68 2.52 6.24 11.38
CA ARG A 68 2.80 5.51 10.13
C ARG A 68 2.87 4.00 10.36
N ASN A 69 3.10 3.56 11.60
CA ASN A 69 3.21 2.15 11.94
C ASN A 69 2.18 1.76 13.00
N LEU A 70 1.04 1.25 12.55
CA LEU A 70 -0.04 0.83 13.41
C LEU A 70 0.05 -0.68 13.69
N TRP A 71 -0.44 -1.07 14.86
CA TRP A 71 -0.53 -2.46 15.27
C TRP A 71 -1.99 -2.89 15.47
N ALA A 72 -2.42 -3.89 14.72
CA ALA A 72 -3.68 -4.59 14.95
C ALA A 72 -3.60 -5.45 16.20
N SER A 73 -4.73 -5.58 16.90
CA SER A 73 -4.90 -6.53 18.00
C SER A 73 -6.21 -7.29 17.83
N ARG A 74 -6.49 -8.24 18.72
CA ARG A 74 -7.76 -8.98 18.73
C ARG A 74 -8.97 -8.09 18.96
N SER A 75 -8.80 -6.93 19.60
CA SER A 75 -9.86 -5.93 19.74
C SER A 75 -9.90 -5.06 18.49
N GLU A 76 -11.10 -4.79 17.97
CA GLU A 76 -11.24 -3.87 16.84
C GLU A 76 -10.74 -2.48 17.22
N LYS A 77 -9.89 -1.91 16.36
CA LYS A 77 -9.41 -0.53 16.45
C LYS A 77 -9.98 0.28 15.31
N LYS A 78 -10.10 1.59 15.52
CA LYS A 78 -10.54 2.55 14.50
C LYS A 78 -9.46 3.59 14.26
N LEU A 79 -9.28 3.98 13.01
CA LEU A 79 -8.44 5.10 12.60
C LEU A 79 -9.29 6.09 11.82
N LEU A 80 -9.08 7.38 12.11
CA LEU A 80 -9.68 8.48 11.40
C LEU A 80 -8.58 9.40 10.86
N VAL A 81 -8.56 9.60 9.56
CA VAL A 81 -7.72 10.58 8.85
C VAL A 81 -8.65 11.54 8.15
N LYS A 82 -8.49 12.85 8.33
CA LYS A 82 -9.41 13.85 7.74
C LYS A 82 -8.74 15.20 7.55
N ASN A 83 -9.33 16.02 6.68
CA ASN A 83 -9.03 17.44 6.55
C ASN A 83 -7.54 17.75 6.32
N PHE A 84 -6.87 16.99 5.46
CA PHE A 84 -5.49 17.27 5.03
C PHE A 84 -5.43 17.52 3.52
N ALA A 85 -4.31 18.02 3.03
CA ALA A 85 -3.99 18.06 1.60
C ALA A 85 -2.58 17.47 1.42
N GLY A 86 -2.45 16.49 0.53
CA GLY A 86 -1.24 15.72 0.34
C GLY A 86 -1.51 14.22 0.32
N VAL A 87 -0.55 13.43 0.78
CA VAL A 87 -0.60 11.96 0.76
C VAL A 87 -0.17 11.38 2.09
N CYS A 88 -1.03 10.55 2.68
CA CYS A 88 -0.77 9.79 3.88
C CYS A 88 -0.36 8.36 3.52
N HIS A 89 0.76 7.90 4.06
CA HIS A 89 1.24 6.53 3.94
C HIS A 89 1.39 5.91 5.33
N PHE A 90 0.67 4.83 5.57
CA PHE A 90 0.75 4.10 6.84
C PHE A 90 0.57 2.60 6.64
N SER A 91 1.20 1.83 7.53
CA SER A 91 1.10 0.39 7.60
C SER A 91 0.32 -0.05 8.82
N ILE A 92 -0.38 -1.18 8.70
CA ILE A 92 -1.01 -1.88 9.82
C ILE A 92 -0.40 -3.27 9.87
N LYS A 93 0.23 -3.61 11.00
CA LYS A 93 0.86 -4.92 11.21
C LYS A 93 0.15 -5.70 12.31
N SER A 94 0.20 -7.02 12.20
CA SER A 94 -0.29 -7.96 13.21
C SER A 94 0.81 -8.96 13.55
N LYS A 95 0.56 -9.84 14.52
CA LYS A 95 1.51 -10.89 14.86
C LYS A 95 1.74 -11.82 13.66
N LYS A 96 2.95 -12.38 13.57
CA LYS A 96 3.32 -13.32 12.51
C LYS A 96 2.29 -14.47 12.43
N GLY A 97 1.81 -14.74 11.23
CA GLY A 97 0.82 -15.80 10.97
C GLY A 97 -0.63 -15.41 11.25
N LYS A 98 -0.90 -14.23 11.82
CA LYS A 98 -2.25 -13.67 11.94
C LYS A 98 -2.57 -12.78 10.74
N LYS A 99 -3.84 -12.67 10.40
CA LYS A 99 -4.29 -11.84 9.29
C LYS A 99 -4.97 -10.60 9.84
N ILE A 100 -5.04 -9.56 9.02
CA ILE A 100 -5.75 -8.33 9.39
C ILE A 100 -7.04 -8.26 8.59
N ARG A 101 -8.16 -8.18 9.31
CA ARG A 101 -9.44 -7.77 8.73
C ARG A 101 -9.50 -6.25 8.78
N ILE A 102 -9.84 -5.62 7.66
CA ILE A 102 -10.00 -4.17 7.57
C ILE A 102 -11.34 -3.85 6.91
N THR A 103 -12.03 -2.84 7.43
CA THR A 103 -13.26 -2.30 6.85
C THR A 103 -13.07 -0.80 6.63
N VAL A 104 -13.34 -0.33 5.42
CA VAL A 104 -13.48 1.10 5.15
C VAL A 104 -14.89 1.50 5.59
N LEU A 105 -14.99 2.15 6.74
CA LEU A 105 -16.26 2.62 7.29
C LEU A 105 -16.80 3.77 6.46
N GLU A 106 -15.92 4.72 6.12
CA GLU A 106 -16.25 5.87 5.28
C GLU A 106 -14.99 6.36 4.55
N LEU A 107 -15.11 6.53 3.23
CA LEU A 107 -14.19 7.27 2.40
C LEU A 107 -14.94 8.46 1.80
N LYS A 108 -14.40 9.65 2.03
CA LYS A 108 -14.82 10.91 1.42
C LYS A 108 -13.62 11.56 0.77
N LEU A 109 -13.69 11.78 -0.54
CA LEU A 109 -12.70 12.52 -1.31
C LEU A 109 -13.18 13.95 -1.56
N SER A 110 -12.24 14.89 -1.69
CA SER A 110 -12.53 16.28 -2.05
C SER A 110 -12.97 16.40 -3.51
N ARG A 111 -12.59 15.44 -4.36
CA ARG A 111 -13.01 15.29 -5.75
C ARG A 111 -13.27 13.80 -6.05
N VAL A 112 -14.29 13.52 -6.85
CA VAL A 112 -14.73 12.15 -7.19
C VAL A 112 -14.49 11.85 -8.68
N ASN A 113 -14.42 10.57 -9.05
CA ASN A 113 -14.25 10.08 -10.43
C ASN A 113 -12.94 10.48 -11.13
N LEU A 114 -11.87 10.63 -10.36
CA LEU A 114 -10.54 11.06 -10.85
C LEU A 114 -9.44 10.02 -10.58
N CYS A 115 -9.74 8.73 -10.75
CA CYS A 115 -8.81 7.57 -10.61
C CYS A 115 -7.45 7.70 -11.35
N ALA A 116 -7.26 8.72 -12.19
CA ALA A 116 -6.03 8.98 -12.94
C ALA A 116 -5.10 10.01 -12.25
N HIS A 117 -5.59 10.77 -11.27
CA HIS A 117 -4.80 11.71 -10.48
C HIS A 117 -4.48 11.05 -9.13
N ASP A 118 -3.38 11.40 -8.47
CA ASP A 118 -2.95 10.84 -7.16
C ASP A 118 -3.93 11.09 -5.97
N ILE A 119 -5.21 11.36 -6.28
CA ILE A 119 -6.37 11.45 -5.40
C ILE A 119 -7.06 10.08 -5.38
N GLU A 120 -6.64 9.23 -4.45
CA GLU A 120 -7.24 7.90 -4.27
C GLU A 120 -6.95 7.34 -2.88
N LEU A 121 -7.71 6.32 -2.50
CA LEU A 121 -7.35 5.38 -1.46
C LEU A 121 -6.84 4.09 -2.12
N GLU A 122 -5.59 3.71 -1.87
CA GLU A 122 -5.07 2.38 -2.19
C GLU A 122 -4.84 1.57 -0.90
N ILE A 123 -5.39 0.35 -0.86
CA ILE A 123 -5.17 -0.60 0.22
C ILE A 123 -4.52 -1.87 -0.35
N LYS A 124 -3.24 -2.09 -0.04
CA LYS A 124 -2.52 -3.33 -0.35
C LYS A 124 -2.69 -4.34 0.79
N TYR A 125 -3.76 -5.13 0.71
CA TYR A 125 -4.13 -6.14 1.72
C TYR A 125 -3.71 -7.58 1.34
N SER A 126 -3.35 -7.83 0.09
CA SER A 126 -2.91 -9.14 -0.41
C SER A 126 -1.55 -9.53 0.16
N ARG A 127 -1.20 -10.82 0.11
CA ARG A 127 0.14 -11.28 0.49
C ARG A 127 1.22 -10.77 -0.46
N ASP A 128 0.96 -10.85 -1.76
CA ASP A 128 1.80 -10.19 -2.76
C ASP A 128 1.57 -8.69 -2.72
N LYS A 129 2.62 -7.94 -2.39
CA LYS A 129 2.63 -6.48 -2.34
C LYS A 129 3.21 -5.84 -3.61
N GLY A 130 3.71 -6.67 -4.54
CA GLY A 130 4.14 -6.27 -5.87
C GLY A 130 2.96 -5.85 -6.75
N ALA A 131 1.82 -6.56 -6.63
CA ALA A 131 0.58 -6.20 -7.30
C ALA A 131 -0.04 -4.89 -6.74
N VAL A 132 -0.80 -4.20 -7.59
CA VAL A 132 -1.62 -3.04 -7.19
C VAL A 132 -2.68 -3.47 -6.17
N GLY A 133 -2.93 -2.64 -5.16
CA GLY A 133 -3.94 -2.88 -4.14
C GLY A 133 -5.37 -2.59 -4.60
N LEU A 134 -6.33 -2.69 -3.69
CA LEU A 134 -7.69 -2.17 -3.94
C LEU A 134 -7.61 -0.65 -4.02
N ARG A 135 -7.99 -0.08 -5.17
CA ARG A 135 -8.07 1.37 -5.38
C ARG A 135 -9.52 1.85 -5.35
N LEU A 136 -9.78 2.88 -4.57
CA LEU A 136 -11.08 3.55 -4.46
C LEU A 136 -10.89 5.05 -4.77
N CYS A 137 -11.58 5.55 -5.80
CA CYS A 137 -11.47 6.93 -6.30
C CYS A 137 -12.82 7.68 -6.33
N ASP A 138 -13.77 7.22 -5.52
CA ASP A 138 -15.05 7.86 -5.25
C ASP A 138 -15.35 7.75 -3.75
N ASN A 139 -16.50 8.25 -3.32
CA ASN A 139 -16.98 8.14 -1.95
C ASN A 139 -17.60 6.78 -1.71
N TYR A 140 -17.15 6.09 -0.67
CA TYR A 140 -17.62 4.75 -0.32
C TYR A 140 -17.94 4.64 1.16
N LYS A 141 -18.83 3.72 1.51
CA LYS A 141 -19.14 3.35 2.89
C LYS A 141 -19.20 1.83 3.02
N ASN A 142 -18.79 1.34 4.20
CA ASN A 142 -18.91 -0.07 4.59
C ASN A 142 -18.25 -1.09 3.63
N ILE A 143 -17.09 -0.77 3.06
CA ILE A 143 -16.34 -1.71 2.21
C ILE A 143 -15.55 -2.66 3.11
N LYS A 144 -15.94 -3.94 3.11
CA LYS A 144 -15.24 -5.01 3.84
C LYS A 144 -14.16 -5.61 2.95
N ILE A 145 -12.93 -5.65 3.45
CA ILE A 145 -11.78 -6.20 2.71
C ILE A 145 -11.42 -7.56 3.32
N PRO A 146 -11.17 -8.60 2.48
CA PRO A 146 -10.84 -9.92 2.97
C PRO A 146 -9.48 -9.92 3.68
N ALA A 147 -9.41 -10.64 4.80
CA ALA A 147 -8.18 -10.80 5.55
C ALA A 147 -7.24 -11.78 4.82
N GLN A 148 -6.15 -11.28 4.25
CA GLN A 148 -5.21 -12.10 3.47
C GLN A 148 -3.75 -12.06 3.97
N SER A 149 -3.33 -10.97 4.61
CA SER A 149 -1.97 -10.75 5.09
C SER A 149 -1.91 -10.31 6.55
N SER A 150 -0.73 -10.47 7.15
CA SER A 150 -0.39 -9.96 8.48
C SER A 150 0.05 -8.50 8.48
N GLU A 151 0.18 -7.89 7.30
CA GLU A 151 0.66 -6.54 7.07
C GLU A 151 -0.11 -5.92 5.90
N ILE A 152 -0.68 -4.75 6.13
CA ILE A 152 -1.45 -3.97 5.16
C ILE A 152 -0.75 -2.63 4.98
N PHE A 153 -0.61 -2.19 3.74
CA PHE A 153 -0.16 -0.82 3.43
C PHE A 153 -1.34 -0.02 2.92
N VAL A 154 -1.51 1.18 3.44
CA VAL A 154 -2.59 2.09 3.07
C VAL A 154 -1.96 3.40 2.59
N THR A 155 -2.39 3.82 1.40
CA THR A 155 -2.10 5.16 0.89
C THR A 155 -3.41 5.90 0.71
N PHE A 156 -3.51 7.06 1.32
CA PHE A 156 -4.67 7.95 1.17
C PHE A 156 -4.19 9.31 0.70
N GLY A 157 -4.50 9.65 -0.54
CA GLY A 157 -4.11 10.90 -1.17
C GLY A 157 -5.30 11.79 -1.52
N ASP A 158 -5.15 13.09 -1.32
CA ASP A 158 -6.10 14.08 -1.81
C ASP A 158 -5.45 15.46 -2.02
N SER A 159 -5.96 16.20 -3.01
CA SER A 159 -5.45 17.52 -3.38
C SER A 159 -5.93 18.66 -2.49
N LYS A 160 -7.05 18.47 -1.77
CA LYS A 160 -7.67 19.50 -0.94
C LYS A 160 -8.16 18.93 0.38
N PRO A 161 -8.29 19.78 1.43
CA PRO A 161 -9.04 19.45 2.64
C PRO A 161 -10.52 19.13 2.35
N ASN A 162 -11.31 18.82 3.38
CA ASN A 162 -12.70 18.28 3.28
C ASN A 162 -12.78 16.82 2.83
N ASN A 163 -11.66 16.09 2.96
CA ASN A 163 -11.60 14.65 2.82
C ASN A 163 -11.69 13.94 4.17
N LYS A 164 -12.01 12.65 4.13
CA LYS A 164 -12.12 11.79 5.30
C LYS A 164 -11.89 10.34 4.91
N LEU A 165 -11.09 9.64 5.70
CA LEU A 165 -10.97 8.19 5.71
C LEU A 165 -11.19 7.72 7.13
N SER A 166 -12.21 6.89 7.32
CA SER A 166 -12.44 6.15 8.55
C SER A 166 -12.36 4.66 8.26
N ILE A 167 -11.48 3.96 8.97
CA ILE A 167 -11.30 2.52 8.86
C ILE A 167 -11.43 1.86 10.22
N SER A 168 -11.93 0.62 10.25
CA SER A 168 -11.72 -0.31 11.36
C SER A 168 -10.78 -1.43 10.95
N TYR A 169 -9.96 -1.90 11.89
CA TYR A 169 -9.02 -2.99 11.65
C TYR A 169 -8.86 -3.87 12.90
N GLN A 170 -8.67 -5.16 12.66
CA GLN A 170 -8.61 -6.18 13.70
C GLN A 170 -7.71 -7.34 13.27
N GLU A 171 -6.92 -7.86 14.20
CA GLU A 171 -6.20 -9.13 14.04
C GLU A 171 -7.21 -10.29 14.09
N VAL A 172 -7.16 -11.16 13.09
CA VAL A 172 -7.96 -12.38 12.98
C VAL A 172 -7.06 -13.57 12.68
N ASN A 173 -7.59 -14.79 12.84
CA ASN A 173 -6.89 -16.03 12.50
C ASN A 173 -6.66 -16.18 10.99
#